data_AF-A0A7K2YTK3-F1
#
_entry.id   AF-A0A7K2YTK3-F1
#
_cell.length_a   1.000
_cell.length_b   1.000
_cell.length_c   1.000
_cell.angle_alpha   90.00
_cell.angle_beta   90.00
_cell.angle_gamma   90.00
#
_symmetry.space_group_name_H-M   'P 1'
#
loop_
_entity.id
_entity.type
_entity.pdbx_description
1 polymer ?
#
loop_
_entity_poly.entity_id
_entity_poly.type
_entity_poly.pdbx_seq_one_letter_code
_entity_poly.pdbx_strand_id
1 'polypeptide(L)'
;DSSAPLADAVRAAGAPNLAPAVRVGAAIAALGSLSALILGVSRTTLAMARDRRLPHVLAAVHPRFDVPHRAELAVGAVVVVLAATVDVRGAIGFSSFGVLAYYAVANAAAWTLTPAEGRPPRIVPVVGLVGCLALAFALPGRSMVGGAA
;
A
#
# COMPACT_ATOMS: atom_id res chain seq x y z
N ASP A 1 -8.61 -21.08 7.88
CA ASP A 1 -8.30 -20.21 6.73
C ASP A 1 -9.54 -19.95 5.89
N SER A 2 -9.76 -18.71 5.45
CA SER A 2 -10.91 -18.30 4.63
C SER A 2 -10.49 -17.50 3.41
N SER A 3 -11.06 -17.82 2.25
CA SER A 3 -10.92 -17.08 0.98
C SER A 3 -11.84 -15.86 0.90
N ALA A 4 -12.78 -15.69 1.83
CA ALA A 4 -13.72 -14.57 1.86
C ALA A 4 -13.95 -14.08 3.30
N PRO A 5 -12.91 -13.55 3.98
CA PRO A 5 -12.95 -13.25 5.41
C PRO A 5 -14.07 -12.28 5.81
N LEU A 6 -14.42 -11.31 4.96
CA LEU A 6 -15.55 -10.39 5.18
C LEU A 6 -16.91 -11.10 5.10
N ALA A 7 -17.09 -12.00 4.12
CA ALA A 7 -18.33 -12.77 4.01
C ALA A 7 -18.44 -13.83 5.12
N ASP A 8 -17.32 -14.32 5.62
CA ASP A 8 -17.28 -15.28 6.73
C ASP A 8 -17.53 -14.60 8.06
N ALA A 9 -17.02 -13.38 8.27
CA ALA A 9 -17.34 -12.56 9.43
C ALA A 9 -18.85 -12.23 9.49
N VAL A 10 -19.46 -11.89 8.36
CA VAL A 10 -20.91 -11.61 8.27
C VAL A 10 -21.76 -12.85 8.53
N ARG A 11 -21.29 -14.02 8.05
CA ARG A 11 -21.93 -15.31 8.35
C ARG A 11 -21.78 -15.69 9.82
N ALA A 12 -20.60 -15.49 10.41
CA ALA A 12 -20.35 -15.73 11.84
C ALA A 12 -21.12 -14.76 12.74
N ALA A 13 -21.40 -13.54 12.29
CA ALA A 13 -22.23 -12.55 12.96
C ALA A 13 -23.74 -12.84 12.87
N GLY A 14 -24.16 -13.94 12.23
CA GLY A 14 -25.56 -14.36 12.16
C GLY A 14 -26.41 -13.63 11.12
N ALA A 15 -25.80 -12.87 10.19
CA ALA A 15 -26.51 -12.11 9.17
C ALA A 15 -26.15 -12.53 7.73
N PRO A 16 -26.31 -13.82 7.34
CA PRO A 16 -25.87 -14.34 6.05
C PRO A 16 -26.48 -13.63 4.84
N ASN A 17 -27.69 -13.07 4.98
CA ASN A 17 -28.38 -12.32 3.94
C ASN A 17 -27.67 -11.00 3.56
N LEU A 18 -26.82 -10.46 4.45
CA LEU A 18 -26.02 -9.25 4.17
C LEU A 18 -24.70 -9.56 3.45
N ALA A 19 -24.29 -10.83 3.36
CA ALA A 19 -23.05 -11.23 2.69
C ALA A 19 -22.92 -10.73 1.24
N PRO A 20 -23.94 -10.76 0.36
CA PRO A 20 -23.83 -10.21 -0.99
C PRO A 20 -23.64 -8.69 -0.99
N ALA A 21 -24.35 -7.96 -0.12
CA ALA A 21 -24.20 -6.50 0.00
C ALA A 21 -22.78 -6.12 0.48
N VAL A 22 -22.24 -6.84 1.47
CA VAL A 22 -20.87 -6.63 1.95
C VAL A 22 -19.84 -6.97 0.87
N ARG A 23 -20.05 -8.02 0.07
CA ARG A 23 -19.15 -8.34 -1.06
C ARG A 23 -19.13 -7.24 -2.11
N VAL A 24 -20.30 -6.73 -2.50
CA VAL A 24 -20.41 -5.61 -3.47
C VAL A 24 -19.76 -4.35 -2.91
N GLY A 25 -20.04 -4.01 -1.65
CA GLY A 25 -19.43 -2.86 -0.97
C GLY A 25 -17.91 -2.99 -0.88
N ALA A 26 -17.38 -4.16 -0.54
CA ALA A 26 -15.95 -4.44 -0.49
C ALA A 26 -15.30 -4.31 -1.88
N ALA A 27 -15.96 -4.79 -2.93
CA ALA A 27 -15.46 -4.65 -4.31
C ALA A 27 -15.39 -3.18 -4.74
N ILE A 28 -16.45 -2.39 -4.48
CA ILE A 28 -16.48 -0.95 -4.79
C ILE A 28 -15.39 -0.20 -4.01
N ALA A 29 -15.23 -0.49 -2.72
CA ALA A 29 -14.22 0.13 -1.88
C ALA A 29 -12.78 -0.21 -2.36
N ALA A 30 -12.54 -1.47 -2.72
CA ALA A 30 -11.25 -1.91 -3.25
C ALA A 30 -10.92 -1.23 -4.58
N LEU A 31 -11.90 -1.14 -5.50
CA LEU A 31 -11.74 -0.43 -6.78
C LEU A 31 -11.46 1.06 -6.57
N GLY A 32 -12.19 1.71 -5.68
CA GLY A 32 -11.96 3.12 -5.33
C GLY A 32 -10.55 3.35 -4.77
N SER A 33 -10.12 2.50 -3.84
CA SER A 33 -8.77 2.57 -3.26
C SER A 33 -7.68 2.35 -4.31
N LEU A 34 -7.86 1.37 -5.21
CA LEU A 34 -6.89 1.07 -6.25
C LEU A 34 -6.73 2.25 -7.23
N SER A 35 -7.84 2.82 -7.69
CA SER A 35 -7.83 3.99 -8.57
C SER A 35 -7.15 5.19 -7.91
N ALA A 36 -7.44 5.45 -6.63
CA ALA A 36 -6.80 6.52 -5.88
C ALA A 36 -5.27 6.30 -5.75
N LEU A 37 -4.84 5.06 -5.48
CA LEU A 37 -3.43 4.70 -5.39
C LEU A 37 -2.70 4.83 -6.72
N ILE A 38 -3.28 4.33 -7.83
CA ILE A 38 -2.70 4.43 -9.17
C ILE A 38 -2.50 5.91 -9.54
N LEU A 39 -3.51 6.76 -9.31
CA LEU A 39 -3.41 8.20 -9.56
C LEU A 39 -2.33 8.87 -8.70
N GLY A 40 -2.27 8.51 -7.41
CA GLY A 40 -1.26 9.04 -6.49
C GLY A 40 0.16 8.69 -6.92
N VAL A 41 0.43 7.40 -7.18
CA VAL A 41 1.75 6.91 -7.60
C VAL A 41 2.14 7.52 -8.95
N SER A 42 1.22 7.60 -9.91
CA SER A 42 1.50 8.17 -11.23
C SER A 42 1.93 9.64 -11.16
N ARG A 43 1.35 10.44 -10.26
CA ARG A 43 1.76 11.84 -10.04
C ARG A 43 3.16 11.92 -9.42
N THR A 44 3.47 11.05 -8.45
CA THR A 44 4.82 11.01 -7.88
C THR A 44 5.87 10.58 -8.91
N THR A 45 5.56 9.56 -9.73
CA THR A 45 6.42 9.09 -10.84
C THR A 45 6.64 10.19 -11.88
N LEU A 46 5.60 10.95 -12.22
CA LEU A 46 5.71 12.12 -13.11
C LEU A 46 6.67 13.17 -12.53
N ALA A 47 6.52 13.51 -11.25
CA ALA A 47 7.41 14.46 -10.58
C ALA A 47 8.87 13.98 -10.59
N MET A 48 9.12 12.71 -10.24
CA MET A 48 10.47 12.13 -10.27
C MET A 48 11.05 12.07 -11.70
N ALA A 49 10.22 11.82 -12.72
CA ALA A 49 10.65 11.82 -14.12
C ALA A 49 10.97 13.24 -14.63
N ARG A 50 10.30 14.28 -14.11
CA ARG A 50 10.66 15.69 -14.35
C ARG A 50 12.01 16.03 -13.71
N ASP A 51 12.28 15.50 -12.52
CA ASP A 51 13.56 15.66 -11.79
C ASP A 51 14.69 14.76 -12.34
N ARG A 52 14.48 14.09 -13.48
CA ARG A 52 15.41 13.14 -14.12
C ARG A 52 15.89 11.98 -13.22
N ARG A 53 15.13 11.67 -12.17
CA ARG A 53 15.37 10.50 -11.30
C ARG A 53 14.82 9.19 -11.89
N LEU A 54 14.00 9.31 -12.93
CA LEU A 54 13.42 8.22 -13.73
C LEU A 54 13.52 8.56 -15.23
N PRO A 55 13.41 7.56 -16.13
CA PRO A 55 13.47 7.79 -17.57
C PRO A 55 12.45 8.86 -18.01
N HIS A 56 12.93 9.88 -18.71
CA HIS A 56 12.15 11.05 -19.12
C HIS A 56 10.90 10.71 -19.96
N VAL A 57 10.90 9.53 -20.59
CA VAL A 57 9.76 8.96 -21.31
C VAL A 57 8.49 8.89 -20.44
N LEU A 58 8.64 8.71 -19.12
CA LEU A 58 7.53 8.66 -18.15
C LEU A 58 6.98 10.05 -17.79
N ALA A 59 7.68 11.13 -18.15
CA ALA A 59 7.22 12.50 -17.91
C ALA A 59 6.17 13.00 -18.93
N ALA A 60 5.80 12.16 -19.91
CA ALA A 60 4.86 12.52 -20.95
C ALA A 60 3.43 12.64 -20.40
N VAL A 61 2.90 13.86 -20.45
CA VAL A 61 1.52 14.18 -20.07
C VAL A 61 0.64 14.17 -21.31
N HIS A 62 -0.58 13.64 -21.20
CA HIS A 62 -1.52 13.60 -22.31
C HIS A 62 -2.06 15.01 -22.61
N PRO A 63 -1.95 15.53 -23.84
CA PRO A 63 -2.20 16.95 -24.15
C PRO A 63 -3.68 17.39 -24.01
N ARG A 64 -4.62 16.43 -23.97
CA ARG A 64 -6.06 16.71 -23.85
C ARG A 64 -6.64 16.47 -22.45
N PHE A 65 -6.01 15.60 -21.66
CA PHE A 65 -6.54 15.12 -20.39
C PHE A 65 -5.62 15.45 -19.21
N ASP A 66 -4.45 16.05 -19.47
CA ASP A 66 -3.43 16.44 -18.50
C ASP A 66 -3.02 15.33 -17.51
N VAL A 67 -3.17 14.07 -17.93
CA VAL A 67 -2.79 12.88 -17.16
C VAL A 67 -1.46 12.29 -17.65
N PRO A 68 -0.60 11.81 -16.73
CA PRO A 68 0.65 11.11 -17.08
C PRO A 68 0.36 9.67 -17.53
N HIS A 69 -0.30 9.54 -18.68
CA HIS A 69 -0.77 8.26 -19.24
C HIS A 69 0.31 7.17 -19.30
N ARG A 70 1.58 7.52 -19.55
CA ARG A 70 2.69 6.54 -19.57
C ARG A 70 3.07 6.07 -18.17
N ALA A 71 3.07 6.95 -17.18
CA ALA A 71 3.32 6.57 -15.79
C ALA A 71 2.16 5.70 -15.28
N GLU A 72 0.93 6.06 -15.63
CA GLU A 72 -0.27 5.31 -15.26
C GLU A 72 -0.28 3.90 -15.88
N LEU A 73 0.01 3.76 -17.17
CA LEU A 73 0.12 2.47 -17.83
C LEU A 73 1.25 1.61 -17.26
N ALA A 74 2.41 2.22 -16.95
CA ALA A 74 3.52 1.49 -16.36
C ALA A 74 3.17 0.97 -14.95
N VAL A 75 2.58 1.82 -14.10
CA VAL A 75 2.15 1.43 -12.75
C VAL A 75 1.05 0.37 -12.83
N GLY A 76 0.05 0.56 -13.70
CA GLY A 76 -1.02 -0.40 -13.92
C GLY A 76 -0.50 -1.76 -14.40
N ALA A 77 0.44 -1.77 -15.34
CA ALA A 77 1.07 -3.01 -15.82
C ALA A 77 1.79 -3.76 -14.70
N VAL A 78 2.56 -3.06 -13.86
CA VAL A 78 3.21 -3.66 -12.69
C VAL A 78 2.19 -4.26 -11.73
N VAL A 79 1.11 -3.54 -11.43
CA VAL A 79 0.02 -4.03 -10.57
C VAL A 79 -0.63 -5.29 -11.16
N VAL A 80 -0.91 -5.31 -12.47
CA VAL A 80 -1.50 -6.48 -13.15
C VAL A 80 -0.56 -7.69 -13.08
N VAL A 81 0.73 -7.50 -13.36
CA VAL A 81 1.73 -8.58 -13.26
C VAL A 81 1.80 -9.12 -11.83
N LEU A 82 1.86 -8.25 -10.82
CA LEU A 82 1.88 -8.67 -9.42
C LEU A 82 0.60 -9.41 -9.02
N ALA A 83 -0.56 -8.92 -9.44
CA ALA A 83 -1.84 -9.58 -9.16
C ALA A 83 -1.98 -10.96 -9.86
N ALA A 84 -1.32 -11.14 -11.01
CA ALA A 84 -1.34 -12.41 -11.75
C ALA A 84 -0.30 -13.44 -11.26
N THR A 85 0.78 -12.98 -10.63
CA THR A 85 1.94 -13.85 -10.28
C THR A 85 2.07 -14.11 -8.79
N VAL A 86 1.56 -13.24 -7.93
CA VAL A 86 1.76 -13.34 -6.47
C VAL A 86 0.48 -13.83 -5.80
N ASP A 87 0.61 -14.80 -4.90
CA ASP A 87 -0.49 -15.18 -4.03
C ASP A 87 -0.92 -13.98 -3.18
N VAL A 88 -2.21 -13.63 -3.23
CA VAL A 88 -2.76 -12.42 -2.60
C VAL A 88 -2.45 -12.40 -1.10
N ARG A 89 -2.44 -13.56 -0.44
CA ARG A 89 -2.15 -13.65 1.00
C ARG A 89 -0.67 -13.39 1.29
N GLY A 90 0.23 -13.95 0.50
CA GLY A 90 1.66 -13.64 0.55
C GLY A 90 1.95 -12.16 0.27
N ALA A 91 1.33 -11.60 -0.77
CA ALA A 91 1.46 -10.20 -1.15
C ALA A 91 1.01 -9.24 -0.03
N ILE A 92 -0.13 -9.51 0.61
CA ILE A 92 -0.63 -8.70 1.74
C ILE A 92 0.36 -8.74 2.91
N GLY A 93 0.90 -9.92 3.23
CA GLY A 93 1.89 -10.07 4.29
C GLY A 93 3.19 -9.31 4.01
N PHE A 94 3.73 -9.46 2.80
CA PHE A 94 4.94 -8.74 2.35
C PHE A 94 4.73 -7.22 2.31
N SER A 95 3.62 -6.76 1.73
CA SER A 95 3.26 -5.34 1.68
C SER A 95 3.11 -4.75 3.08
N SER A 96 2.42 -5.46 3.98
CA SER A 96 2.24 -5.02 5.38
C SER A 96 3.58 -4.90 6.11
N PHE A 97 4.49 -5.86 5.93
CA PHE A 97 5.85 -5.76 6.46
C PHE A 97 6.61 -4.56 5.88
N GLY A 98 6.54 -4.35 4.57
CA GLY A 98 7.17 -3.21 3.90
C GLY A 98 6.67 -1.86 4.43
N VAL A 99 5.36 -1.72 4.64
CA VAL A 99 4.76 -0.51 5.23
C VAL A 99 5.20 -0.32 6.69
N LEU A 100 5.23 -1.39 7.50
CA LEU A 100 5.73 -1.32 8.88
C LEU A 100 7.20 -0.93 8.92
N ALA A 101 8.03 -1.48 8.03
CA ALA A 101 9.44 -1.12 7.92
C ALA A 101 9.62 0.34 7.48
N TYR A 102 8.84 0.80 6.49
CA TYR A 102 8.81 2.20 6.06
C TYR A 102 8.47 3.14 7.23
N TYR A 103 7.42 2.83 7.99
CA TYR A 103 7.05 3.62 9.15
C TYR A 103 8.05 3.51 10.30
N ALA A 104 8.69 2.36 10.51
CA ALA A 104 9.76 2.22 11.49
C ALA A 104 10.92 3.18 11.13
N VAL A 105 11.36 3.20 9.88
CA VAL A 105 12.40 4.11 9.40
C VAL A 105 11.96 5.57 9.53
N ALA A 106 10.71 5.90 9.18
CA ALA A 106 10.19 7.26 9.33
C ALA A 106 10.17 7.72 10.80
N ASN A 107 9.76 6.84 11.73
CA ASN A 107 9.79 7.13 13.16
C ASN A 107 11.22 7.27 13.70
N ALA A 108 12.17 6.46 13.20
CA ALA A 108 13.59 6.61 13.55
C ALA A 108 14.18 7.93 13.01
N ALA A 109 13.87 8.28 11.76
CA ALA A 109 14.27 9.56 11.16
C ALA A 109 13.63 10.75 11.88
N ALA A 110 12.42 10.59 12.45
CA ALA A 110 11.79 11.65 13.22
C ALA A 110 12.62 12.10 14.45
N TRP A 111 13.55 11.27 14.93
CA TRP A 111 14.46 11.64 16.01
C TRP A 111 15.59 12.56 15.57
N THR A 112 15.93 12.58 14.28
CA THR A 112 16.96 13.47 13.74
C THR A 112 16.43 14.87 13.47
N LEU A 113 15.11 15.09 13.50
CA LEU A 113 14.51 16.42 13.33
C LEU A 113 14.86 17.35 14.49
N THR A 114 15.19 18.59 14.12
CA THR A 114 15.39 19.71 15.03
C THR A 114 14.06 20.41 15.36
N PRO A 115 13.97 21.17 16.47
CA PRO A 115 12.76 21.92 16.81
C PRO A 115 12.28 22.90 15.72
N ALA A 116 13.20 23.42 14.91
CA ALA A 116 12.89 24.31 13.79
C ALA A 116 12.17 23.61 12.64
N GLU A 117 12.29 22.29 12.52
CA GLU A 117 11.68 21.47 11.47
C GLU A 117 10.31 20.89 11.90
N GLY A 118 9.76 21.34 13.04
CA GLY A 118 8.47 20.86 13.54
C GLY A 118 8.56 19.51 14.26
N ARG A 119 9.61 19.29 15.06
CA ARG A 119 9.85 18.02 15.75
C ARG A 119 8.65 17.59 16.61
N PRO A 120 8.09 16.38 16.40
CA PRO A 120 7.04 15.84 17.27
C PRO A 120 7.58 15.56 18.69
N PRO A 121 6.72 15.50 19.71
CA PRO A 121 7.15 15.08 21.06
C PRO A 121 7.77 13.68 20.97
N ARG A 122 8.99 13.51 21.53
CA ARG A 122 9.85 12.32 21.33
C ARG A 122 9.15 11.00 21.65
N ILE A 123 8.14 11.00 22.51
CA ILE A 123 7.35 9.82 22.84
C ILE A 123 6.60 9.25 21.63
N VAL A 124 6.13 10.09 20.72
CA VAL A 124 5.35 9.67 19.53
C VAL A 124 6.19 8.77 18.61
N PRO A 125 7.39 9.17 18.15
CA PRO A 125 8.21 8.30 17.32
C PRO A 125 8.77 7.09 18.07
N VAL A 126 9.00 7.17 19.39
CA VAL A 126 9.37 5.98 20.20
C VAL A 126 8.26 4.94 20.16
N VAL A 127 7.04 5.34 20.49
CA VAL A 127 5.88 4.43 20.53
C VAL A 127 5.58 3.90 19.13
N GLY A 128 5.65 4.75 18.11
CA GLY A 128 5.48 4.36 16.71
C GLY A 128 6.52 3.33 16.25
N LEU A 129 7.80 3.54 16.55
CA LEU A 129 8.88 2.62 16.21
C LEU A 129 8.70 1.27 16.92
N VAL A 130 8.47 1.29 18.23
CA VAL A 130 8.27 0.06 19.03
C VAL A 130 7.03 -0.70 18.52
N GLY A 131 5.94 -0.01 18.23
CA GLY A 131 4.73 -0.61 17.68
C GLY A 131 4.97 -1.23 16.30
N CYS A 132 5.68 -0.54 15.41
CA CYS A 132 6.01 -1.07 14.08
C CYS A 132 6.88 -2.32 14.18
N LEU A 133 7.91 -2.31 15.03
CA LEU A 133 8.78 -3.47 15.25
C LEU A 133 8.01 -4.63 15.87
N ALA A 134 7.23 -4.38 16.93
CA ALA A 134 6.44 -5.42 17.58
C ALA A 134 5.47 -6.10 16.61
N LEU A 135 4.76 -5.33 15.78
CA LEU A 135 3.86 -5.86 14.76
C LEU A 135 4.62 -6.60 13.65
N ALA A 136 5.79 -6.08 13.24
CA ALA A 136 6.64 -6.72 12.23
C ALA A 136 7.16 -8.09 12.71
N PHE A 137 7.52 -8.22 13.99
CA PHE A 137 7.94 -9.50 14.59
C PHE A 137 6.76 -10.43 14.91
N ALA A 138 5.55 -9.89 15.11
CA ALA A 138 4.33 -10.68 15.30
C ALA A 138 3.76 -11.26 13.99
N LEU A 139 4.11 -10.68 12.83
CA LEU A 139 3.76 -11.21 11.52
C LEU A 139 4.48 -12.57 11.32
N PRO A 140 3.76 -13.65 10.95
CA PRO A 140 4.37 -14.97 10.82
C PRO A 140 5.51 -14.94 9.80
N GLY A 141 6.69 -15.49 10.13
CA GLY A 141 7.84 -15.57 9.21
C GLY A 141 7.54 -16.25 7.87
N ARG A 142 6.40 -16.94 7.75
CA ARG A 142 5.85 -17.49 6.50
C ARG A 142 5.47 -16.39 5.49
N SER A 143 5.10 -15.19 5.96
CA SER A 143 4.82 -14.03 5.10
C SER A 143 6.09 -13.39 4.51
N MET A 144 7.26 -13.65 5.11
CA MET A 144 8.55 -13.21 4.56
C MET A 144 9.07 -14.17 3.48
N VAL A 145 8.77 -15.46 3.59
CA VAL A 145 9.27 -16.49 2.67
C VAL A 145 8.26 -16.83 1.55
N GLY A 146 6.96 -16.78 1.84
CA GLY A 146 5.90 -17.14 0.87
C GLY A 146 5.55 -16.05 -0.15
N GLY A 147 6.16 -14.86 -0.08
CA GLY A 147 6.05 -13.84 -1.13
C GLY A 147 7.08 -14.01 -2.25
N ALA A 148 8.06 -14.91 -2.07
CA ALA A 148 9.17 -15.14 -3.00
C ALA A 148 9.11 -16.50 -3.73
N ALA A 149 8.09 -17.31 -3.46
CA ALA A 149 7.84 -18.61 -4.10
C ALA A 149 6.42 -18.63 -4.67
#